data_AF-A3IR85-F1
#
_entry.id   AF-A3IR85-F1
#
_cell.length_a   1.000
_cell.length_b   1.000
_cell.length_c   1.000
_cell.angle_alpha   90.00
_cell.angle_beta   90.00
_cell.angle_gamma   90.00
#
_symmetry.space_group_name_H-M   'P 1'
#
loop_
_entity.id
_entity.type
_entity.pdbx_description
1 polymer ?
#
loop_
_entity_poly.entity_id
_entity_poly.type
_entity_poly.pdbx_seq_one_letter_code
_entity_poly.pdbx_strand_id
1 'polypeptide(L)'
;MEEREKIWLDKQVTNWNDIGKQIPNAPKIDAELPNIDRCKDQLREAKTLEEKDIIKAGWELFGPKQTYDQTTVITAMSGVDGMCRPLGYQGFVFVGEQFAGTLSPQAMNSRTDGDIARIFLTSPSRLLVEYKRYDNDDPLCCPSKMSRVLFNIEAKNAKPLLIPIEVMTEA
;
A
#
# COMPACT_ATOMS: atom_id res chain seq x y z
N MET A 1 26.98 -15.80 -2.49
CA MET A 1 26.30 -14.52 -2.23
C MET A 1 25.37 -14.31 -3.39
N GLU A 2 24.09 -14.61 -3.21
CA GLU A 2 23.08 -14.45 -4.24
C GLU A 2 22.66 -12.98 -4.26
N GLU A 3 22.79 -12.32 -5.41
CA GLU A 3 22.47 -10.90 -5.56
C GLU A 3 20.96 -10.72 -5.37
N ARG A 4 20.58 -9.91 -4.37
CA ARG A 4 19.19 -9.60 -4.06
C ARG A 4 18.50 -9.00 -5.29
N GLU A 5 17.31 -9.50 -5.62
CA GLU A 5 16.51 -8.91 -6.70
C GLU A 5 16.16 -7.46 -6.34
N LYS A 6 16.66 -6.51 -7.15
CA LYS A 6 16.43 -5.08 -6.93
C LYS A 6 14.95 -4.75 -7.10
N ILE A 7 14.30 -4.38 -6.00
CA ILE A 7 12.91 -3.94 -6.01
C ILE A 7 12.81 -2.50 -6.51
N TRP A 8 11.59 -2.00 -6.70
CA TRP A 8 11.34 -0.65 -7.20
C TRP A 8 11.93 0.45 -6.31
N LEU A 9 12.14 0.18 -5.02
CA LEU A 9 12.79 1.09 -4.06
C LEU A 9 14.30 1.25 -4.29
N ASP A 10 14.94 0.37 -5.07
CA ASP A 10 16.38 0.43 -5.40
C ASP A 10 16.67 1.14 -6.73
N LYS A 11 15.62 1.54 -7.44
CA LYS A 11 15.70 2.09 -8.79
C LYS A 11 15.33 3.57 -8.78
N GLN A 12 15.69 4.26 -9.85
CA GLN A 12 15.18 5.61 -10.07
C GLN A 12 13.64 5.57 -10.10
N VAL A 13 13.02 6.45 -9.33
CA VAL A 13 11.57 6.43 -9.17
C VAL A 13 10.88 6.77 -10.49
N THR A 14 10.01 5.87 -10.93
CA THR A 14 9.14 6.08 -12.09
C THR A 14 7.71 5.98 -11.60
N ASN A 15 6.85 6.91 -12.01
CA ASN A 15 5.45 6.84 -11.60
C ASN A 15 4.75 5.66 -12.29
N TRP A 16 4.16 4.77 -11.49
CA TRP A 16 3.37 3.62 -11.95
C TRP A 16 1.85 3.88 -11.95
N ASN A 17 1.43 5.01 -11.39
CA ASN A 17 0.04 5.44 -11.38
C ASN A 17 -0.29 6.22 -12.64
N ASP A 18 -1.53 6.08 -13.10
CA ASP A 18 -2.05 6.75 -14.30
C ASP A 18 -3.33 7.49 -13.98
N ILE A 19 -3.57 8.61 -14.65
CA ILE A 19 -4.77 9.43 -14.46
C ILE A 19 -6.01 8.63 -14.85
N GLY A 20 -6.99 8.56 -13.95
CA GLY A 20 -8.26 7.88 -14.22
C GLY A 20 -8.15 6.36 -14.36
N LYS A 21 -7.04 5.76 -13.92
CA LYS A 21 -6.90 4.32 -13.77
C LYS A 21 -7.96 3.81 -12.79
N GLN A 22 -8.45 2.61 -13.02
CA GLN A 22 -9.35 1.94 -12.06
C GLN A 22 -8.54 1.32 -10.92
N ILE A 23 -9.21 1.01 -9.82
CA ILE A 23 -8.62 0.24 -8.73
C ILE A 23 -8.19 -1.13 -9.29
N PRO A 24 -6.92 -1.54 -9.11
CA PRO A 24 -6.46 -2.84 -9.59
C PRO A 24 -7.20 -3.97 -8.85
N ASN A 25 -7.47 -5.07 -9.55
CA ASN A 25 -8.06 -6.25 -8.92
C ASN A 25 -7.11 -6.84 -7.87
N ALA A 26 -7.67 -7.41 -6.80
CA ALA A 26 -6.91 -8.14 -5.80
C ALA A 26 -6.14 -9.31 -6.45
N PRO A 27 -4.83 -9.47 -6.13
CA PRO A 27 -4.07 -10.57 -6.66
C PRO A 27 -4.57 -11.89 -6.07
N LYS A 28 -4.65 -12.91 -6.91
CA LYS A 28 -4.85 -14.29 -6.45
C LYS A 28 -3.51 -14.81 -5.93
N ILE A 29 -3.44 -15.05 -4.63
CA ILE A 29 -2.25 -15.56 -3.96
C ILE A 29 -2.57 -16.92 -3.31
N ASP A 30 -1.55 -17.77 -3.20
CA ASP A 30 -1.65 -19.02 -2.45
C ASP A 30 -1.50 -18.72 -0.95
N ALA A 31 -2.59 -18.26 -0.34
CA ALA A 31 -2.68 -17.91 1.07
C ALA A 31 -4.10 -18.13 1.60
N GLU A 32 -4.27 -18.03 2.91
CA GLU A 32 -5.61 -18.10 3.50
C GLU A 32 -6.42 -16.84 3.20
N LEU A 33 -7.74 -17.00 3.09
CA LEU A 33 -8.63 -15.88 2.87
C LEU A 33 -8.68 -14.96 4.10
N PRO A 34 -8.74 -13.63 3.94
CA PRO A 34 -8.74 -12.71 5.08
C PRO A 34 -9.93 -12.90 6.03
N ASN A 35 -11.06 -13.42 5.53
CA ASN A 35 -12.30 -13.61 6.27
C ASN A 35 -12.41 -14.95 7.01
N ILE A 36 -11.31 -15.70 7.14
CA ILE A 36 -11.28 -16.88 8.02
C ILE A 36 -11.57 -16.48 9.48
N ASP A 37 -12.32 -17.31 10.21
CA ASP A 37 -12.90 -16.96 11.52
C ASP A 37 -11.92 -16.30 12.50
N ARG A 38 -10.68 -16.80 12.57
CA ARG A 38 -9.66 -16.28 13.50
C ARG A 38 -9.11 -14.89 13.14
N CYS A 39 -9.29 -14.42 11.91
CA CYS A 39 -8.78 -13.14 11.43
C CYS A 39 -9.88 -12.09 11.23
N LYS A 40 -11.16 -12.45 11.38
CA LYS A 40 -12.31 -11.55 11.13
C LYS A 40 -12.25 -10.26 11.94
N ASP A 41 -11.72 -10.29 13.16
CA ASP A 41 -11.62 -9.11 14.04
C ASP A 41 -10.70 -8.01 13.50
N GLN A 42 -9.83 -8.31 12.53
CA GLN A 42 -8.99 -7.32 11.87
C GLN A 42 -9.67 -6.65 10.67
N LEU A 43 -10.76 -7.24 10.18
CA LEU A 43 -11.47 -6.75 9.00
C LEU A 43 -12.34 -5.56 9.34
N ARG A 44 -12.52 -4.71 8.34
CA ARG A 44 -13.46 -3.59 8.39
C ARG A 44 -14.56 -3.76 7.36
N GLU A 45 -15.75 -3.35 7.77
CA GLU A 45 -16.85 -3.15 6.84
C GLU A 45 -16.65 -1.84 6.05
N ALA A 46 -17.05 -1.86 4.77
CA ALA A 46 -17.07 -0.66 3.95
C ALA A 46 -18.19 0.30 4.40
N LYS A 47 -17.83 1.58 4.61
CA LYS A 47 -18.76 2.64 5.02
C LYS A 47 -18.90 3.74 3.97
N THR A 48 -17.95 3.82 3.04
CA THR A 48 -17.84 4.87 2.03
C THR A 48 -17.81 4.30 0.61
N LEU A 49 -17.98 5.13 -0.42
CA LEU A 49 -18.02 4.65 -1.82
C LEU A 49 -16.65 4.11 -2.24
N GLU A 50 -15.58 4.77 -1.84
CA GLU A 50 -14.19 4.39 -2.07
C GLU A 50 -13.90 3.00 -1.49
N GLU A 51 -14.35 2.75 -0.26
CA GLU A 51 -14.23 1.44 0.39
C GLU A 51 -15.04 0.35 -0.33
N LYS A 52 -16.25 0.68 -0.83
CA LYS A 52 -17.06 -0.25 -1.62
C LYS A 52 -16.41 -0.57 -2.97
N ASP A 53 -15.79 0.40 -3.62
CA ASP A 53 -15.08 0.20 -4.88
C ASP A 53 -13.84 -0.70 -4.69
N ILE A 54 -13.13 -0.57 -3.56
CA ILE A 54 -12.04 -1.48 -3.17
C ILE A 54 -12.57 -2.91 -2.98
N ILE A 55 -13.66 -3.10 -2.23
CA ILE A 55 -14.25 -4.44 -2.04
C ILE A 55 -14.73 -5.04 -3.37
N LYS A 56 -15.34 -4.22 -4.24
CA LYS A 56 -15.77 -4.64 -5.57
C LYS A 56 -14.61 -5.12 -6.45
N ALA A 57 -13.41 -4.58 -6.25
CA ALA A 57 -12.18 -5.04 -6.91
C ALA A 57 -11.58 -6.33 -6.26
N GLY A 58 -12.26 -6.92 -5.27
CA GLY A 58 -11.93 -8.21 -4.66
C GLY A 58 -11.05 -8.14 -3.42
N TRP A 59 -10.90 -6.97 -2.80
CA TRP A 59 -10.05 -6.76 -1.63
C TRP A 59 -10.86 -6.78 -0.32
N GLU A 60 -10.20 -7.14 0.78
CA GLU A 60 -10.76 -7.08 2.14
C GLU A 60 -10.13 -5.93 2.94
N LEU A 61 -10.96 -5.11 3.59
CA LEU A 61 -10.51 -3.87 4.21
C LEU A 61 -9.81 -4.10 5.55
N PHE A 62 -8.66 -3.44 5.64
CA PHE A 62 -7.65 -3.43 6.67
C PHE A 62 -7.40 -2.21 7.55
N GLY A 63 -7.17 -2.36 8.85
CA GLY A 63 -6.49 -1.32 9.64
C GLY A 63 -7.20 0.05 9.63
N PRO A 64 -6.52 1.15 10.00
CA PRO A 64 -7.16 2.45 10.03
C PRO A 64 -7.32 3.06 8.62
N LYS A 65 -8.50 3.62 8.34
CA LYS A 65 -8.67 4.63 7.28
C LYS A 65 -8.07 5.94 7.77
N GLN A 66 -7.16 6.52 6.99
CA GLN A 66 -6.49 7.78 7.34
C GLN A 66 -6.96 8.89 6.39
N THR A 67 -7.34 10.05 6.91
CA THR A 67 -7.85 11.16 6.10
C THR A 67 -7.18 12.47 6.55
N TYR A 68 -6.78 13.28 5.56
CA TYR A 68 -6.35 14.67 5.72
C TYR A 68 -7.12 15.50 4.70
N ASP A 69 -8.00 16.37 5.16
CA ASP A 69 -8.97 17.10 4.32
C ASP A 69 -9.70 16.16 3.36
N GLN A 70 -9.47 16.27 2.05
CA GLN A 70 -10.10 15.43 1.04
C GLN A 70 -9.29 14.17 0.69
N THR A 71 -8.03 14.08 1.14
CA THR A 71 -7.16 12.95 0.80
C THR A 71 -7.32 11.84 1.80
N THR A 72 -7.62 10.65 1.30
CA THR A 72 -7.86 9.46 2.12
C THR A 72 -6.98 8.31 1.67
N VAL A 73 -6.40 7.60 2.63
CA VAL A 73 -5.65 6.36 2.42
C VAL A 73 -6.39 5.21 3.08
N ILE A 74 -6.63 4.16 2.31
CA ILE A 74 -7.27 2.93 2.76
C ILE A 74 -6.34 1.76 2.45
N THR A 75 -6.12 0.89 3.42
CA THR A 75 -5.39 -0.36 3.24
C THR A 75 -6.35 -1.52 3.06
N ALA A 76 -6.03 -2.43 2.13
CA ALA A 76 -6.81 -3.64 1.91
C ALA A 76 -5.89 -4.80 1.50
N MET A 77 -6.31 -6.03 1.78
CA MET A 77 -5.52 -7.26 1.58
C MET A 77 -6.29 -8.28 0.74
N SER A 78 -5.55 -9.21 0.12
CA SER A 78 -6.14 -10.33 -0.62
C SER A 78 -5.97 -11.68 0.07
N GLY A 79 -5.09 -11.76 1.07
CA GLY A 79 -4.93 -12.94 1.92
C GLY A 79 -4.24 -12.63 3.23
N VAL A 80 -4.10 -13.66 4.06
CA VAL A 80 -3.43 -13.60 5.37
C VAL A 80 -2.55 -14.82 5.60
N ASP A 81 -1.56 -14.67 6.48
CA ASP A 81 -0.80 -15.82 6.98
C ASP A 81 -1.40 -16.44 8.26
N GLY A 82 -0.76 -17.49 8.78
CA GLY A 82 -1.15 -18.21 10.00
C GLY A 82 -1.47 -17.34 11.21
N MET A 83 -0.84 -16.16 11.30
CA MET A 83 -0.96 -15.20 12.40
C MET A 83 -1.79 -13.96 12.02
N CYS A 84 -2.62 -14.06 10.98
CA CYS A 84 -3.46 -12.96 10.48
C CYS A 84 -2.64 -11.71 10.11
N ARG A 85 -1.47 -11.87 9.48
CA ARG A 85 -0.76 -10.73 8.90
C ARG A 85 -1.15 -10.58 7.43
N PRO A 86 -1.36 -9.35 6.93
CA PRO A 86 -1.83 -9.14 5.57
C PRO A 86 -0.80 -9.57 4.54
N LEU A 87 -1.26 -10.33 3.54
CA LEU A 87 -0.53 -10.75 2.35
C LEU A 87 -1.26 -10.24 1.09
N GLY A 88 -0.49 -10.04 0.03
CA GLY A 88 -0.99 -9.49 -1.24
C GLY A 88 -1.75 -8.19 -1.03
N TYR A 89 -1.29 -7.32 -0.13
CA TYR A 89 -1.99 -6.14 0.33
C TYR A 89 -1.52 -4.84 -0.34
N GLN A 90 -2.34 -3.80 -0.30
CA GLN A 90 -2.02 -2.51 -0.91
C GLN A 90 -2.59 -1.34 -0.11
N GLY A 91 -1.96 -0.17 -0.23
CA GLY A 91 -2.52 1.12 0.18
C GLY A 91 -3.07 1.87 -1.04
N PHE A 92 -4.34 2.25 -0.96
CA PHE A 92 -5.06 2.97 -2.01
C PHE A 92 -5.27 4.43 -1.58
N VAL A 93 -4.96 5.37 -2.47
CA VAL A 93 -5.09 6.80 -2.21
C VAL A 93 -6.25 7.37 -3.03
N PHE A 94 -7.10 8.14 -2.37
CA PHE A 94 -8.24 8.84 -2.96
C PHE A 94 -8.17 10.33 -2.65
N VAL A 95 -8.72 11.16 -3.54
CA VAL A 95 -9.00 12.58 -3.30
C VAL A 95 -10.49 12.82 -3.54
N GLY A 96 -11.22 13.09 -2.45
CA GLY A 96 -12.67 12.89 -2.45
C GLY A 96 -12.99 11.45 -2.84
N GLU A 97 -13.96 11.26 -3.73
CA GLU A 97 -14.39 9.94 -4.22
C GLU A 97 -13.54 9.43 -5.40
N GLN A 98 -12.48 10.16 -5.81
CA GLN A 98 -11.68 9.80 -6.98
C GLN A 98 -10.41 9.06 -6.59
N PHE A 99 -10.19 7.89 -7.20
CA PHE A 99 -8.96 7.12 -7.04
C PHE A 99 -7.76 7.83 -7.67
N ALA A 100 -6.70 8.04 -6.88
CA ALA A 100 -5.47 8.73 -7.28
C ALA A 100 -4.31 7.78 -7.59
N GLY A 101 -4.28 6.59 -6.97
CA GLY A 101 -3.23 5.59 -7.19
C GLY A 101 -2.95 4.69 -5.99
N THR A 102 -1.95 3.81 -6.15
CA THR A 102 -1.46 2.90 -5.11
C THR A 102 -0.11 3.33 -4.54
N LEU A 103 0.13 2.98 -3.28
CA LEU A 103 1.39 3.27 -2.57
C LEU A 103 2.57 2.36 -3.00
N SER A 104 2.32 1.30 -3.76
CA SER A 104 3.36 0.46 -4.36
C SER A 104 2.92 0.01 -5.76
N PRO A 105 3.86 -0.20 -6.70
CA PRO A 105 3.55 -0.70 -8.05
C PRO A 105 2.97 -2.12 -8.04
N GLN A 106 3.24 -2.88 -6.99
CA GLN A 106 2.72 -4.24 -6.79
C GLN A 106 2.19 -4.42 -5.37
N ALA A 107 1.31 -5.40 -5.19
CA ALA A 107 0.84 -5.79 -3.87
C ALA A 107 2.00 -6.29 -3.00
N MET A 108 1.97 -5.94 -1.72
CA MET A 108 3.03 -6.18 -0.74
C MET A 108 2.65 -7.34 0.18
N ASN A 109 3.64 -7.94 0.81
CA ASN A 109 3.43 -8.96 1.83
C ASN A 109 3.99 -8.45 3.16
N SER A 110 3.30 -8.77 4.26
CA SER A 110 3.83 -8.49 5.58
C SER A 110 5.16 -9.20 5.80
N ARG A 111 6.10 -8.51 6.45
CA ARG A 111 7.44 -9.06 6.78
C ARG A 111 8.26 -9.49 5.56
N THR A 112 8.04 -8.84 4.42
CA THR A 112 8.93 -8.94 3.27
C THR A 112 9.53 -7.59 2.97
N ASP A 113 10.57 -7.58 2.13
CA ASP A 113 11.14 -6.35 1.63
C ASP A 113 10.09 -5.50 0.88
N GLY A 114 10.03 -4.21 1.20
CA GLY A 114 9.00 -3.31 0.67
C GLY A 114 7.65 -3.36 1.39
N ASP A 115 7.55 -4.02 2.54
CA ASP A 115 6.37 -3.97 3.44
C ASP A 115 6.21 -2.56 4.03
N ILE A 116 5.01 -1.98 4.01
CA ILE A 116 4.72 -0.68 4.64
C ILE A 116 4.88 -0.80 6.16
N ALA A 117 5.69 0.08 6.74
CA ALA A 117 5.78 0.29 8.18
C ALA A 117 4.80 1.36 8.65
N ARG A 118 4.78 2.52 7.98
CA ARG A 118 4.00 3.69 8.38
C ARG A 118 3.58 4.53 7.18
N ILE A 119 2.43 5.15 7.29
CA ILE A 119 1.90 6.12 6.32
C ILE A 119 1.65 7.41 7.08
N PHE A 120 2.18 8.52 6.56
CA PHE A 120 1.99 9.85 7.10
C PHE A 120 1.33 10.74 6.05
N LEU A 121 0.09 11.17 6.31
CA LEU A 121 -0.54 12.26 5.58
C LEU A 121 -0.01 13.58 6.13
N THR A 122 0.88 14.24 5.38
CA THR A 122 1.58 15.45 5.84
C THR A 122 0.90 16.74 5.39
N SER A 123 0.09 16.66 4.34
CA SER A 123 -0.77 17.74 3.84
C SER A 123 -1.86 17.15 2.94
N PRO A 124 -2.80 17.95 2.40
CA PRO A 124 -3.82 17.46 1.47
C PRO A 124 -3.23 16.85 0.20
N SER A 125 -2.02 17.25 -0.21
CA SER A 125 -1.39 16.79 -1.45
C SER A 125 -0.08 16.04 -1.23
N ARG A 126 0.32 15.72 0.01
CA ARG A 126 1.59 15.04 0.28
C ARG A 126 1.48 13.92 1.29
N LEU A 127 2.15 12.83 0.97
CA LEU A 127 2.28 11.66 1.84
C LEU A 127 3.75 11.29 1.98
N LEU A 128 4.15 10.89 3.18
CA LEU A 128 5.42 10.22 3.42
C LEU A 128 5.12 8.80 3.85
N VAL A 129 5.67 7.81 3.15
CA VAL A 129 5.45 6.39 3.48
C VAL A 129 6.78 5.75 3.80
N GLU A 130 6.83 5.04 4.92
CA GLU A 130 8.00 4.26 5.36
C GLU A 130 7.79 2.79 4.98
N TYR A 131 8.81 2.20 4.36
CA TYR A 131 8.86 0.80 3.93
C TYR A 131 10.00 0.10 4.63
N LYS A 132 9.72 -1.10 5.15
CA LYS A 132 10.71 -2.00 5.73
C LYS A 132 11.59 -2.55 4.63
N ARG A 133 12.90 -2.57 4.89
CA ARG A 133 13.88 -3.17 3.99
C ARG A 133 14.48 -4.38 4.69
N TYR A 134 14.20 -5.55 4.11
CA TYR A 134 14.75 -6.82 4.56
C TYR A 134 15.88 -7.23 3.63
N ASP A 135 17.01 -7.61 4.21
CA ASP A 135 18.08 -8.34 3.55
C ASP A 135 17.87 -9.86 3.71
N ASN A 136 18.62 -10.67 2.95
CA ASN A 136 18.46 -12.13 2.94
C ASN A 136 18.73 -12.78 4.31
N ASP A 137 19.55 -12.13 5.13
CA ASP A 137 19.92 -12.61 6.47
C ASP A 137 19.01 -12.04 7.57
N ASP A 138 18.08 -11.14 7.23
CA ASP A 138 17.19 -10.53 8.21
C ASP A 138 16.15 -11.52 8.71
N PRO A 139 15.99 -11.69 10.05
CA PRO A 139 14.85 -12.40 10.59
C PRO A 139 13.55 -11.72 10.19
N LEU A 140 12.49 -12.49 9.92
CA LEU A 140 11.18 -11.94 9.52
C LEU A 140 10.63 -10.86 10.49
N CYS A 141 10.99 -10.89 11.77
CA CYS A 141 10.55 -9.90 12.75
C CYS A 141 11.15 -8.50 12.54
N CYS A 142 12.30 -8.41 11.90
CA CYS A 142 13.28 -7.39 12.23
C CYS A 142 14.01 -6.94 10.97
N PRO A 143 13.45 -5.99 10.19
CA PRO A 143 14.14 -5.42 9.04
C PRO A 143 15.39 -4.67 9.50
N SER A 144 16.49 -4.80 8.74
CA SER A 144 17.74 -4.08 9.01
C SER A 144 17.70 -2.61 8.63
N LYS A 145 16.85 -2.23 7.67
CA LYS A 145 16.80 -0.89 7.09
C LYS A 145 15.38 -0.39 6.84
N MET A 146 15.29 0.90 6.55
CA MET A 146 14.06 1.57 6.16
C MET A 146 14.28 2.40 4.89
N SER A 147 13.28 2.41 4.01
CA SER A 147 13.17 3.40 2.94
C SER A 147 11.98 4.30 3.20
N ARG A 148 12.09 5.56 2.83
CA ARG A 148 11.02 6.54 2.84
C ARG A 148 10.72 6.95 1.41
N VAL A 149 9.45 6.96 1.04
CA VAL A 149 9.00 7.48 -0.24
C VAL A 149 8.12 8.69 0.00
N LEU A 150 8.51 9.80 -0.59
CA LEU A 150 7.71 11.01 -0.62
C LEU A 150 6.79 10.93 -1.84
N PHE A 151 5.50 11.11 -1.61
CA PHE A 151 4.49 11.18 -2.65
C PHE A 151 3.88 12.58 -2.73
N ASN A 152 3.60 13.01 -3.95
CA ASN A 152 2.83 14.20 -4.26
C ASN A 152 1.54 13.80 -4.97
N ILE A 153 0.44 14.50 -4.69
CA ILE A 153 -0.80 14.36 -5.43
C ILE A 153 -0.97 15.60 -6.30
N GLU A 154 -1.08 15.38 -7.61
CA GLU A 154 -1.34 16.42 -8.59
C GLU A 154 -2.76 16.30 -9.14
N ALA A 155 -3.42 17.43 -9.38
CA ALA A 155 -4.64 17.47 -10.16
C ALA A 155 -4.28 17.69 -11.64
N LYS A 156 -4.58 16.72 -12.49
CA LYS A 156 -4.43 16.82 -13.95
C LYS A 156 -5.77 16.60 -14.61
N ASN A 157 -6.25 17.59 -15.36
CA ASN A 157 -7.59 17.57 -15.98
C ASN A 157 -8.71 17.26 -14.96
N ALA A 158 -8.65 17.90 -13.78
CA ALA A 158 -9.58 17.70 -12.65
C ALA A 158 -9.61 16.28 -12.04
N LYS A 159 -8.68 15.40 -12.41
CA LYS A 159 -8.51 14.06 -11.82
C LYS A 159 -7.23 14.02 -10.99
N PRO A 160 -7.26 13.41 -9.79
CA PRO A 160 -6.06 13.27 -8.97
C PRO A 160 -5.11 12.23 -9.56
N LEU A 161 -3.81 12.45 -9.39
CA LEU A 161 -2.74 11.53 -9.72
C LEU A 161 -1.73 11.49 -8.58
N LEU A 162 -1.55 10.32 -7.99
CA LEU A 162 -0.50 10.08 -7.01
C LEU A 162 0.83 9.84 -7.72
N ILE A 163 1.87 10.59 -7.35
CA ILE A 163 3.19 10.53 -7.97
C ILE A 163 4.23 10.28 -6.86
N PRO A 164 5.00 9.20 -6.92
CA PRO A 164 6.18 9.04 -6.08
C PRO A 164 7.27 9.99 -6.60
N ILE A 165 7.73 10.92 -5.77
CA ILE A 165 8.67 11.97 -6.18
C ILE A 165 10.12 11.69 -5.75
N GLU A 166 10.30 10.99 -4.64
CA GLU A 166 11.63 10.72 -4.10
C GLU A 166 11.62 9.44 -3.26
N VAL A 167 12.69 8.65 -3.36
CA VAL A 167 12.96 7.50 -2.50
C VAL A 167 14.26 7.77 -1.74
N MET A 168 14.21 7.75 -0.42
CA MET A 168 15.35 7.89 0.48
C MET A 168 15.53 6.56 1.21
N THR A 169 16.73 5.99 1.21
CA THR A 169 17.02 4.78 1.99
C THR A 169 17.99 5.12 3.11
N GLU A 170 17.66 4.74 4.34
CA GLU A 170 18.56 4.90 5.47
C GLU A 170 19.79 3.98 5.26
N ALA A 171 20.97 4.52 5.51
CA ALA A 171 22.25 3.85 5.28
C ALA A 171 22.50 2.71 6.27
#